data_AF-A0A822FNK2-F1
#
_entry.id   AF-A0A822FNK2-F1
#
_cell.length_a   1.000
_cell.length_b   1.000
_cell.length_c   1.000
_cell.angle_alpha   90.00
_cell.angle_beta   90.00
_cell.angle_gamma   90.00
#
_symmetry.space_group_name_H-M   'P 1'
#
loop_
_entity.id
_entity.type
_entity.pdbx_description
1 polymer ?
#
loop_
_entity_poly.entity_id
_entity_poly.type
_entity_poly.pdbx_seq_one_letter_code
_entity_poly.pdbx_strand_id
1 'polypeptide(L)'
;AQVTSEVPDEENTAAVANYWFNLGMEGFRALGYEPNAVVSCLPAGIELDGRDTSVRSSITRLTEAICESMLQLTTKNSTTIGVINGGAVRIDDILRNKITQYDVIRTLPFSSVVVVLSIPGRLLAQVLTTGISLKGNGMYLAYTR
;
A
#
# COMPACT_ATOMS: atom_id res chain seq x y z
N ALA A 1 4.80 -8.22 18.38
CA ALA A 1 3.79 -8.09 19.44
C ALA A 1 2.51 -7.58 18.78
N GLN A 2 1.36 -8.14 19.13
CA GLN A 2 0.07 -7.66 18.65
C GLN A 2 -0.49 -6.70 19.70
N VAL A 3 -1.01 -5.54 19.28
CA VAL A 3 -1.69 -4.63 20.20
C VAL A 3 -3.04 -5.27 20.57
N THR A 4 -3.22 -5.58 21.86
CA THR A 4 -4.47 -6.13 22.40
C THR A 4 -5.01 -5.16 23.45
N SER A 5 -6.30 -5.24 23.76
CA SER A 5 -6.92 -4.46 24.84
C SER A 5 -6.53 -4.93 26.25
N GLU A 6 -5.64 -5.93 26.36
CA GLU A 6 -5.17 -6.47 27.64
C GLU A 6 -4.20 -5.52 28.34
N VAL A 7 -3.55 -4.63 27.59
CA VAL A 7 -2.72 -3.55 28.12
C VAL A 7 -3.42 -2.23 27.80
N PRO A 8 -4.06 -1.58 28.78
CA PRO A 8 -4.71 -0.30 28.54
C PRO A 8 -3.67 0.79 28.25
N ASP A 9 -4.05 1.75 27.41
CA ASP A 9 -3.22 2.93 27.19
C ASP A 9 -3.07 3.73 28.48
N GLU A 10 -1.86 4.21 28.75
CA GLU A 10 -1.62 5.15 29.84
C GLU A 10 -2.13 6.55 29.44
N GLU A 11 -2.91 7.17 30.32
CA GLU A 11 -3.70 8.36 30.01
C GLU A 11 -2.87 9.53 29.46
N ASN A 12 -1.72 9.84 30.07
CA ASN A 12 -0.89 10.97 29.64
C ASN A 12 -0.23 10.69 28.29
N THR A 13 0.26 9.47 28.08
CA THR A 13 0.86 9.03 26.82
C THR A 13 -0.18 9.03 25.70
N ALA A 14 -1.38 8.55 25.98
CA ALA A 14 -2.50 8.58 25.04
C ALA A 14 -2.87 10.02 24.67
N ALA A 15 -2.93 10.94 25.64
CA ALA A 15 -3.23 12.35 25.38
C ALA A 15 -2.19 12.98 24.42
N VAL A 16 -0.90 12.73 24.66
CA VAL A 16 0.18 13.23 23.81
C VAL A 16 0.13 12.60 22.41
N ALA A 17 -0.06 11.28 22.32
CA ALA A 17 -0.15 10.58 21.04
C ALA A 17 -1.35 11.07 20.22
N ASN A 18 -2.52 11.22 20.85
CA ASN A 18 -3.74 11.71 20.22
C ASN A 18 -3.59 13.16 19.73
N TYR A 19 -2.88 14.02 20.47
CA TYR A 19 -2.59 15.37 20.01
C TYR A 19 -1.83 15.38 18.68
N TRP A 20 -0.73 14.62 18.58
CA TRP A 20 0.07 14.54 17.35
C TRP A 20 -0.68 13.86 16.20
N PHE A 21 -1.46 12.82 16.51
CA PHE A 21 -2.33 12.18 15.53
C PHE A 21 -3.34 13.16 14.95
N ASN A 22 -4.06 13.90 15.80
CA ASN A 22 -5.05 14.88 15.36
C ASN A 22 -4.42 16.01 14.53
N LEU A 23 -3.24 16.50 14.95
CA LEU A 23 -2.50 17.50 14.17
C LEU A 23 -2.10 16.97 12.79
N GLY A 24 -1.68 15.70 12.69
CA GLY A 24 -1.43 15.04 11.41
C GLY A 24 -2.67 14.97 10.52
N MET A 25 -3.82 14.62 11.11
CA MET A 25 -5.11 14.57 10.41
C MET A 25 -5.54 15.94 9.89
N GLU A 26 -5.33 17.01 10.67
CA GLU A 26 -5.52 18.40 10.24
C GLU A 26 -4.57 18.78 9.11
N GLY A 27 -3.30 18.36 9.17
CA GLY A 27 -2.33 18.55 8.10
C GLY A 27 -2.80 17.93 6.77
N PHE A 28 -3.34 16.71 6.80
CA PHE A 28 -3.92 16.09 5.60
C PHE A 28 -5.14 16.87 5.07
N ARG A 29 -6.02 17.36 5.95
CA ARG A 29 -7.16 18.20 5.54
C ARG A 29 -6.71 19.51 4.91
N ALA A 30 -5.66 20.15 5.44
CA ALA A 30 -5.09 21.36 4.87
C ALA A 30 -4.51 21.14 3.46
N LEU A 31 -4.10 19.92 3.13
CA LEU A 31 -3.66 19.51 1.78
C LEU A 31 -4.84 19.14 0.85
N GLY A 32 -6.08 19.22 1.33
CA GLY A 32 -7.28 18.91 0.56
C GLY A 32 -7.71 17.44 0.60
N TYR A 33 -7.14 16.63 1.48
CA TYR A 33 -7.60 15.25 1.71
C TYR A 33 -8.75 15.20 2.71
N GLU A 34 -9.54 14.13 2.65
CA GLU A 34 -10.56 13.79 3.64
C GLU A 34 -10.19 12.45 4.29
N PRO A 35 -9.28 12.42 5.28
CA PRO A 35 -8.68 11.18 5.80
C PRO A 35 -9.69 10.12 6.24
N ASN A 36 -10.81 10.55 6.82
CA ASN A 36 -11.86 9.66 7.33
C ASN A 36 -12.88 9.25 6.27
N ALA A 37 -12.81 9.80 5.06
CA ALA A 37 -13.72 9.43 3.99
C ALA A 37 -13.48 7.97 3.59
N VAL A 38 -14.56 7.18 3.59
CA VAL A 38 -14.54 5.80 3.12
C VAL A 38 -14.49 5.82 1.60
N VAL A 39 -13.42 5.25 1.03
CA VAL A 39 -13.20 5.16 -0.42
C VAL A 39 -13.60 3.80 -0.98
N SER A 40 -13.66 2.77 -0.14
CA SER A 40 -14.10 1.43 -0.55
C SER A 40 -14.58 0.60 0.65
N CYS A 41 -15.39 -0.42 0.35
CA CYS A 41 -15.82 -1.44 1.30
C CYS A 41 -15.48 -2.81 0.73
N LEU A 42 -14.59 -3.54 1.40
CA LEU A 42 -14.22 -4.91 1.05
C LEU A 42 -15.34 -5.89 1.42
N PRO A 43 -15.60 -6.92 0.60
CA PRO A 43 -16.48 -8.01 0.98
C PRO A 43 -16.01 -8.72 2.26
N ALA A 44 -16.94 -9.34 2.98
CA ALA A 44 -16.63 -10.09 4.19
C ALA A 44 -15.58 -11.19 3.92
N GLY A 45 -14.57 -11.28 4.78
CA GLY A 45 -13.48 -12.25 4.66
C GLY A 45 -12.40 -11.89 3.65
N ILE A 46 -12.55 -10.80 2.89
CA ILE A 46 -11.49 -10.28 2.03
C ILE A 46 -10.55 -9.40 2.84
N GLU A 47 -9.26 -9.72 2.72
CA GLU A 47 -8.16 -9.05 3.39
C GLU A 47 -7.13 -8.58 2.36
N LEU A 48 -6.69 -7.33 2.47
CA LEU A 48 -5.55 -6.82 1.71
C LEU A 48 -4.34 -6.80 2.63
N ASP A 49 -3.52 -7.85 2.54
CA ASP A 49 -2.31 -8.01 3.37
C ASP A 49 -1.19 -7.07 2.89
N GLY A 50 -0.87 -6.08 3.71
CA GLY A 50 0.18 -5.09 3.51
C GLY A 50 1.33 -5.18 4.51
N ARG A 51 1.43 -6.29 5.26
CA ARG A 51 2.53 -6.53 6.20
C ARG A 51 3.85 -6.58 5.47
N ASP A 52 4.90 -5.99 6.06
CA ASP A 52 6.23 -5.88 5.46
C ASP A 52 6.79 -7.24 5.06
N THR A 53 6.59 -8.25 5.90
CA THR A 53 7.00 -9.64 5.65
C THR A 53 6.29 -10.27 4.46
N SER A 54 5.01 -9.94 4.24
CA SER A 54 4.19 -10.45 3.15
C SER A 54 4.55 -9.79 1.82
N VAL A 55 4.47 -8.46 1.75
CA VAL A 55 4.63 -7.70 0.50
C VAL A 55 6.05 -7.74 -0.08
N ARG A 56 7.05 -8.10 0.74
CA ARG A 56 8.43 -8.29 0.31
C ARG A 56 8.77 -9.73 -0.09
N SER A 57 7.82 -10.66 0.03
CA SER A 57 8.12 -12.09 -0.14
C SER A 57 7.16 -12.80 -1.09
N SER A 58 5.99 -12.23 -1.31
CA SER A 58 4.92 -12.80 -2.14
C SER A 58 4.02 -11.70 -2.70
N ILE A 59 3.38 -11.99 -3.82
CA ILE A 59 2.26 -11.20 -4.32
C ILE A 59 1.09 -11.35 -3.32
N THR A 60 0.59 -10.23 -2.81
CA THR A 60 -0.59 -10.16 -1.95
C THR A 60 -1.74 -9.49 -2.71
N ARG A 61 -2.98 -9.69 -2.23
CA ARG A 61 -4.15 -8.98 -2.77
C ARG A 61 -3.99 -7.46 -2.75
N LEU A 62 -3.25 -6.91 -1.78
CA LEU A 62 -2.95 -5.48 -1.74
C LEU A 62 -2.07 -5.07 -2.92
N THR A 63 -0.98 -5.81 -3.16
CA THR A 63 -0.06 -5.51 -4.26
C THR A 63 -0.71 -5.72 -5.64
N GLU A 64 -1.59 -6.71 -5.77
CA GLU A 64 -2.41 -6.93 -6.97
C GLU A 64 -3.34 -5.76 -7.21
N ALA A 65 -4.11 -5.34 -6.20
CA ALA A 65 -5.03 -4.21 -6.32
C ALA A 65 -4.31 -2.90 -6.69
N ILE A 66 -3.09 -2.68 -6.17
CA ILE A 66 -2.26 -1.53 -6.56
C ILE A 66 -1.84 -1.64 -8.04
N CYS A 67 -1.36 -2.81 -8.49
CA CYS A 67 -0.96 -3.00 -9.88
C CYS A 67 -2.15 -2.88 -10.83
N GLU A 68 -3.31 -3.43 -10.48
CA GLU A 68 -4.56 -3.28 -11.24
C GLU A 68 -5.00 -1.82 -11.33
N SER A 69 -4.87 -1.06 -10.23
CA SER A 69 -5.16 0.38 -10.23
C SER A 69 -4.24 1.14 -11.19
N MET A 70 -2.95 0.77 -11.27
CA MET A 70 -2.02 1.34 -12.24
C MET A 70 -2.42 1.01 -13.70
N LEU A 71 -2.87 -0.22 -13.95
CA LEU A 71 -3.35 -0.64 -15.28
C LEU A 71 -4.62 0.12 -15.69
N GLN A 72 -5.57 0.26 -14.77
CA GLN A 72 -6.79 1.04 -15.00
C GLN A 72 -6.47 2.52 -15.29
N LEU A 73 -5.57 3.13 -14.51
CA LEU A 73 -5.14 4.51 -14.71
C LEU A 73 -4.48 4.74 -16.09
N THR A 74 -3.76 3.73 -16.60
CA THR A 74 -2.92 3.84 -17.80
C THR A 74 -3.50 3.10 -19.01
N THR A 75 -4.80 2.76 -18.98
CA THR A 75 -5.47 2.02 -20.07
C THR A 75 -5.35 2.72 -21.43
N LYS A 76 -5.33 4.07 -21.46
CA LYS A 76 -5.14 4.85 -22.71
C LYS A 76 -3.79 4.62 -23.39
N ASN A 77 -2.78 4.16 -22.64
CA ASN A 77 -1.45 3.84 -23.15
C ASN A 77 -1.30 2.38 -23.58
N SER A 78 -2.38 1.59 -23.51
CA SER A 78 -2.34 0.14 -23.76
C SER A 78 -1.31 -0.58 -22.89
N THR A 79 -1.11 -0.11 -21.65
CA THR A 79 -0.25 -0.77 -20.66
C THR A 79 -0.78 -2.18 -20.38
N THR A 80 0.10 -3.17 -20.41
CA THR A 80 -0.26 -4.58 -20.23
C THR A 80 0.23 -5.19 -18.92
N ILE A 81 1.12 -4.51 -18.19
CA ILE A 81 1.69 -5.02 -16.94
C ILE A 81 1.85 -3.87 -15.95
N GLY A 82 1.28 -4.03 -14.76
CA GLY A 82 1.54 -3.18 -13.59
C GLY A 82 2.60 -3.83 -12.72
N VAL A 83 3.56 -3.04 -12.22
CA VAL A 83 4.66 -3.54 -11.37
C VAL A 83 4.86 -2.60 -10.20
N ILE A 84 5.03 -3.16 -9.00
CA ILE A 84 5.42 -2.42 -7.80
C ILE A 84 6.44 -3.23 -7.00
N ASN A 85 7.40 -2.54 -6.38
CA ASN A 85 8.31 -3.18 -5.44
C ASN A 85 7.73 -3.18 -4.01
N GLY A 86 7.95 -4.25 -3.25
CA GLY A 86 7.39 -4.40 -1.90
C GLY A 86 7.76 -3.27 -0.94
N GLY A 87 8.93 -2.66 -1.10
CA GLY A 87 9.39 -1.53 -0.30
C GLY A 87 8.57 -0.24 -0.49
N ALA A 88 7.80 -0.12 -1.57
CA ALA A 88 6.90 1.01 -1.79
C ALA A 88 5.64 0.94 -0.91
N VAL A 89 5.26 -0.25 -0.44
CA VAL A 89 4.09 -0.47 0.43
C VAL A 89 4.51 -0.32 1.89
N ARG A 90 3.86 0.60 2.63
CA ARG A 90 4.35 1.06 3.96
C ARG A 90 3.41 0.82 5.13
N ILE A 91 2.22 0.29 4.87
CA ILE A 91 1.15 0.19 5.86
C ILE A 91 1.45 -0.77 7.04
N ASP A 92 2.26 -1.80 6.80
CA ASP A 92 2.61 -2.88 7.73
C ASP A 92 1.42 -3.44 8.54
N ASP A 93 0.29 -3.64 7.85
CA ASP A 93 -0.99 -4.04 8.43
C ASP A 93 -1.84 -4.78 7.39
N ILE A 94 -2.99 -5.30 7.80
CA ILE A 94 -3.95 -5.95 6.92
C ILE A 94 -5.24 -5.12 6.89
N LEU A 95 -5.56 -4.59 5.72
CA LEU A 95 -6.80 -3.83 5.51
C LEU A 95 -8.01 -4.75 5.33
N ARG A 96 -9.11 -4.38 6.00
CA ARG A 96 -10.36 -5.15 6.06
C ARG A 96 -11.56 -4.21 6.07
N ASN A 97 -12.71 -4.71 5.64
CA ASN A 97 -13.99 -3.99 5.74
C ASN A 97 -13.92 -2.60 5.06
N LYS A 98 -13.98 -1.50 5.82
CA LYS A 98 -13.94 -0.14 5.28
C LYS A 98 -12.50 0.28 5.02
N ILE A 99 -12.26 0.83 3.83
CA ILE A 99 -11.00 1.45 3.44
C ILE A 99 -11.21 2.95 3.39
N THR A 100 -10.40 3.69 4.13
CA THR A 100 -10.44 5.15 4.19
C THR A 100 -9.38 5.80 3.30
N GLN A 101 -9.47 7.11 3.06
CA GLN A 101 -8.36 7.82 2.42
C GLN A 101 -7.06 7.73 3.24
N TYR A 102 -7.16 7.77 4.57
CA TYR A 102 -6.01 7.59 5.44
C TYR A 102 -5.32 6.23 5.24
N ASP A 103 -6.09 5.16 5.03
CA ASP A 103 -5.56 3.84 4.70
C ASP A 103 -4.76 3.85 3.39
N VAL A 104 -5.24 4.55 2.37
CA VAL A 104 -4.51 4.69 1.10
C VAL A 104 -3.22 5.49 1.29
N ILE A 105 -3.28 6.61 2.02
CA ILE A 105 -2.12 7.47 2.31
C ILE A 105 -1.04 6.68 3.06
N ARG A 106 -1.38 5.95 4.13
CA ARG A 106 -0.39 5.16 4.88
C ARG A 106 0.14 3.95 4.09
N THR A 107 -0.60 3.49 3.07
CA THR A 107 -0.16 2.41 2.18
C THR A 107 0.91 2.87 1.20
N LEU A 108 0.71 4.02 0.55
CA LEU A 108 1.63 4.63 -0.41
C LEU A 108 1.95 6.08 0.02
N PRO A 109 2.72 6.28 1.11
CA PRO A 109 2.87 7.59 1.74
C PRO A 109 3.83 8.53 1.02
N PHE A 110 4.55 8.04 0.02
CA PHE A 110 5.49 8.84 -0.75
C PHE A 110 4.77 9.51 -1.93
N SER A 111 5.20 10.72 -2.28
CA SER A 111 4.75 11.46 -3.47
C SER A 111 5.30 10.84 -4.76
N SER A 112 5.08 9.55 -4.95
CA SER A 112 5.47 8.78 -6.13
C SER A 112 4.50 9.08 -7.27
N VAL A 113 5.04 9.05 -8.49
CA VAL A 113 4.24 9.18 -9.72
C VAL A 113 4.18 7.84 -10.44
N VAL A 114 3.05 7.56 -11.11
CA VAL A 114 2.93 6.39 -11.99
C VAL A 114 3.63 6.72 -13.31
N VAL A 115 4.51 5.82 -13.75
CA VAL A 115 5.27 5.96 -15.00
C VAL A 115 4.92 4.82 -15.95
N VAL A 116 4.70 5.15 -17.22
CA VAL A 116 4.47 4.18 -18.29
C VAL A 116 5.73 4.07 -19.15
N LEU A 117 6.20 2.85 -19.37
CA LEU A 117 7.41 2.56 -20.15
C LEU A 117 7.12 1.50 -21.21
N SER A 118 7.69 1.67 -22.40
CA SER A 118 7.79 0.59 -23.39
C SER A 118 9.16 -0.06 -23.26
N ILE A 119 9.20 -1.35 -22.93
CA ILE A 119 10.45 -2.08 -22.70
C ILE A 119 10.48 -3.38 -23.53
N PRO A 120 11.66 -3.80 -24.04
CA PRO A 120 11.78 -5.08 -24.71
C PRO A 120 11.41 -6.23 -23.77
N GLY A 121 10.67 -7.22 -24.27
CA GLY A 121 10.25 -8.37 -23.46
C GLY A 121 11.42 -9.12 -22.79
N ARG A 122 12.59 -9.19 -23.44
CA ARG A 122 13.81 -9.76 -22.84
C ARG A 122 14.26 -9.01 -21.58
N LEU A 123 14.16 -7.68 -21.57
CA LEU A 123 14.57 -6.86 -20.44
C LEU A 123 13.56 -6.98 -19.31
N LEU A 124 12.26 -6.97 -19.65
CA LEU A 124 11.19 -7.23 -18.68
C LEU A 124 11.38 -8.60 -18.00
N ALA A 125 11.61 -9.65 -18.77
CA ALA A 125 11.82 -10.99 -18.23
C ALA A 125 13.03 -11.03 -17.27
N GLN A 126 14.13 -10.36 -17.62
CA GLN A 126 15.30 -10.24 -16.75
C GLN A 126 14.98 -9.50 -15.45
N VAL A 127 14.33 -8.33 -15.54
CA VAL A 127 13.96 -7.51 -14.38
C VAL A 127 13.01 -8.25 -13.45
N LEU A 128 11.97 -8.90 -13.98
CA LEU A 128 11.04 -9.69 -13.17
C LEU A 128 11.73 -10.90 -12.54
N THR A 129 12.58 -11.60 -13.28
CA THR A 129 13.33 -12.75 -12.75
C THR A 129 14.21 -12.34 -11.56
N THR A 130 14.92 -11.22 -11.68
CA THR A 130 15.72 -10.68 -10.57
C THR A 130 14.83 -10.19 -9.44
N GLY A 131 13.76 -9.43 -9.72
CA GLY A 131 12.87 -8.90 -8.70
C GLY A 131 12.20 -9.98 -7.86
N ILE A 132 11.70 -11.05 -8.49
CA ILE A 132 10.99 -12.14 -7.80
C ILE A 132 11.94 -12.98 -6.92
N SER A 133 13.25 -13.03 -7.25
CA SER A 133 14.22 -13.77 -6.44
C SER A 133 14.61 -13.05 -5.15
N LEU A 134 14.35 -11.74 -5.05
CA LEU A 134 14.71 -10.89 -3.90
C LEU A 134 13.69 -10.97 -2.74
N LYS A 135 13.24 -12.18 -2.39
CA LYS A 135 12.30 -12.39 -1.28
C LYS A 135 12.84 -11.87 0.05
N GLY A 136 11.98 -11.24 0.84
CA GLY A 136 12.33 -10.54 2.08
C GLY A 136 12.97 -9.16 1.88
N ASN A 137 13.26 -8.76 0.64
CA ASN A 137 13.85 -7.47 0.33
C ASN A 137 12.78 -6.48 -0.17
N GLY A 138 12.99 -5.17 0.07
CA GLY A 138 12.11 -4.13 -0.48
C GLY A 138 12.12 -4.04 -2.01
N MET A 139 13.09 -4.68 -2.67
CA MET A 139 13.18 -4.80 -4.14
C MET A 139 12.41 -5.98 -4.71
N TYR A 140 11.77 -6.81 -3.88
CA TYR A 140 10.85 -7.84 -4.37
C TYR A 140 9.77 -7.21 -5.24
N LEU A 141 9.57 -7.73 -6.45
CA LEU A 141 8.57 -7.21 -7.39
C LEU A 141 7.28 -8.03 -7.33
N ALA A 142 6.18 -7.33 -7.05
CA ALA A 142 4.82 -7.79 -7.32
C ALA A 142 4.36 -7.21 -8.66
N TYR A 143 3.53 -7.96 -9.39
CA TYR A 143 3.04 -7.55 -10.71
C TYR A 143 1.68 -8.16 -11.02
N THR A 144 0.92 -7.48 -11.88
CA THR A 144 -0.32 -7.97 -12.51
C THR A 144 -0.27 -7.75 -14.01
N ARG A 145 -0.95 -8.59 -14.79
CA ARG A 145 -1.09 -8.48 -16.24
C ARG A 145 -2.55 -8.34 -16.67
#